data_AF-A0A3L7RUF3-F1
#
_entry.id   AF-A0A3L7RUF3-F1
#
_cell.length_a   1.000
_cell.length_b   1.000
_cell.length_c   1.000
_cell.angle_alpha   90.00
_cell.angle_beta   90.00
_cell.angle_gamma   90.00
#
_symmetry.space_group_name_H-M   'P 1'
#
loop_
_entity.id
_entity.type
_entity.pdbx_description
1 polymer ?
#
loop_
_entity_poly.entity_id
_entity_poly.type
_entity_poly.pdbx_seq_one_letter_code
_entity_poly.pdbx_strand_id
1 'polypeptide(L)'
;MADADMSEADETDMPADEAVASADATDDDSEIETAIASALSAIRTSDFDTADALLASALEGGQSMPAKRRVADWQTLAQYAREFAGFREKAIAEVRPGNEFDVNGKKVGVVEIDDKKFIYRFQGRNKTTPRDKIPAGIAMAIVTTWFDERPDNHLFLGAYHATKPEPDLAKARDHWERAEKGGINAEPLFRLLDDPVLQEGAKASEPTDE
;
A
#
# COMPACT_ATOMS: atom_id res chain seq x y z
N MET A 1 -4.27 69.53 -51.07
CA MET A 1 -3.52 68.55 -51.88
C MET A 1 -2.35 68.14 -51.02
N ALA A 2 -2.49 67.00 -50.35
CA ALA A 2 -1.80 65.76 -50.73
C ALA A 2 -0.47 65.71 -49.95
N ASP A 3 -0.11 64.71 -49.17
CA ASP A 3 -0.60 63.35 -48.97
C ASP A 3 -0.22 62.91 -47.55
N ALA A 4 -0.99 61.96 -47.02
CA ALA A 4 -0.61 61.16 -45.87
C ALA A 4 0.44 60.13 -46.30
N ASP A 5 1.41 59.82 -45.44
CA ASP A 5 2.02 58.50 -45.48
C ASP A 5 2.42 58.05 -44.07
N MET A 6 1.67 57.07 -43.58
CA MET A 6 1.91 56.29 -42.37
C MET A 6 2.71 55.06 -42.81
N SER A 7 4.00 54.98 -42.49
CA SER A 7 4.78 53.74 -42.64
C SER A 7 4.78 52.99 -41.31
N GLU A 8 3.88 52.02 -41.26
CA GLU A 8 4.05 50.65 -40.74
C GLU A 8 5.01 50.44 -39.56
N ALA A 9 4.38 50.18 -38.41
CA ALA A 9 4.98 49.43 -37.32
C ALA A 9 5.24 47.99 -37.78
N ASP A 10 6.49 47.57 -37.73
CA ASP A 10 6.92 46.18 -37.94
C ASP A 10 6.51 45.38 -36.68
N GLU A 11 5.39 44.66 -36.78
CA GLU A 11 4.93 43.70 -35.78
C GLU A 11 5.93 42.55 -35.69
N THR A 12 6.57 42.45 -34.53
CA THR A 12 7.42 41.32 -34.15
C THR A 12 6.53 40.09 -33.95
N ASP A 13 6.36 39.30 -35.00
CA ASP A 13 5.74 37.98 -34.97
C ASP A 13 6.72 36.98 -34.33
N MET A 14 6.57 36.76 -33.01
CA MET A 14 7.19 35.64 -32.32
C MET A 14 6.21 34.47 -32.32
N PRO A 15 6.60 33.30 -32.87
CA PRO A 15 5.71 32.14 -32.91
C PRO A 15 5.45 31.61 -31.50
N ALA A 16 4.18 31.38 -31.24
CA ALA A 16 3.65 30.63 -30.10
C ALA A 16 4.14 29.17 -30.15
N ASP A 17 5.17 28.85 -29.39
CA ASP A 17 5.65 27.48 -29.17
C ASP A 17 5.72 27.15 -27.67
N GLU A 18 4.59 27.32 -26.97
CA GLU A 18 4.49 27.04 -25.53
C GLU A 18 3.12 26.43 -25.14
N ALA A 19 2.38 25.87 -26.11
CA ALA A 19 1.04 25.31 -25.88
C ALA A 19 0.95 23.77 -25.99
N VAL A 20 2.01 23.08 -26.40
CA VAL A 20 2.02 21.61 -26.57
C VAL A 20 2.52 20.85 -25.34
N ALA A 21 3.11 21.52 -24.33
CA ALA A 21 3.66 20.85 -23.15
C ALA A 21 2.63 20.50 -22.05
N SER A 22 1.40 21.05 -22.10
CA SER A 22 0.42 20.87 -21.01
C SER A 22 -0.60 19.76 -21.22
N ALA A 23 -0.70 19.17 -22.42
CA ALA A 23 -1.66 18.09 -22.69
C ALA A 23 -1.08 16.69 -22.38
N ASP A 24 0.21 16.45 -22.65
CA ASP A 24 0.85 15.16 -22.37
C ASP A 24 1.01 14.87 -20.87
N ALA A 25 1.13 15.91 -20.04
CA ALA A 25 1.31 15.75 -18.59
C ALA A 25 0.06 15.19 -17.88
N THR A 26 -1.14 15.43 -18.41
CA THR A 26 -2.38 14.95 -17.79
C THR A 26 -2.70 13.51 -18.14
N ASP A 27 -2.28 13.05 -19.32
CA ASP A 27 -2.51 11.68 -19.77
C ASP A 27 -1.56 10.70 -19.05
N ASP A 28 -0.26 11.06 -18.90
CA ASP A 28 0.75 10.30 -18.15
C ASP A 28 0.31 10.03 -16.70
N ASP A 29 -0.18 11.06 -16.01
CA ASP A 29 -0.64 10.94 -14.62
C ASP A 29 -1.86 10.01 -14.47
N SER A 30 -2.76 9.97 -15.46
CA SER A 30 -3.96 9.13 -15.44
C SER A 30 -3.66 7.63 -15.66
N GLU A 31 -2.70 7.31 -16.54
CA GLU A 31 -2.25 5.94 -16.78
C GLU A 31 -1.52 5.39 -15.55
N ILE A 32 -0.67 6.21 -14.93
CA ILE A 32 0.05 5.86 -13.71
C ILE A 32 -0.90 5.63 -12.54
N GLU A 33 -1.91 6.50 -12.36
CA GLU A 33 -2.92 6.31 -11.33
C GLU A 33 -3.69 5.00 -11.51
N THR A 34 -4.09 4.68 -12.75
CA THR A 34 -4.77 3.43 -13.09
C THR A 34 -3.90 2.20 -12.79
N ALA A 35 -2.61 2.27 -13.15
CA ALA A 35 -1.65 1.21 -12.87
C ALA A 35 -1.44 1.01 -11.36
N ILE A 36 -1.32 2.10 -10.59
CA ILE A 36 -1.18 2.07 -9.13
C ILE A 36 -2.43 1.48 -8.46
N ALA A 37 -3.64 1.90 -8.86
CA ALA A 37 -4.89 1.36 -8.32
C ALA A 37 -5.04 -0.14 -8.62
N SER A 38 -4.66 -0.56 -9.82
CA SER A 38 -4.63 -1.97 -10.21
C SER A 38 -3.61 -2.76 -9.40
N ALA A 39 -2.42 -2.19 -9.15
CA ALA A 39 -1.39 -2.80 -8.31
C ALA A 39 -1.86 -2.93 -6.86
N LEU A 40 -2.52 -1.92 -6.28
CA LEU A 40 -3.11 -2.02 -4.93
C LEU A 40 -4.15 -3.15 -4.84
N SER A 41 -4.99 -3.30 -5.87
CA SER A 41 -5.95 -4.41 -5.95
C SER A 41 -5.25 -5.77 -5.97
N ALA A 42 -4.19 -5.91 -6.77
CA ALA A 42 -3.38 -7.13 -6.84
C ALA A 42 -2.66 -7.43 -5.50
N ILE A 43 -2.11 -6.41 -4.82
CA ILE A 43 -1.52 -6.55 -3.48
C ILE A 43 -2.56 -7.06 -2.47
N ARG A 44 -3.78 -6.52 -2.49
CA ARG A 44 -4.89 -6.91 -1.60
C ARG A 44 -5.30 -8.38 -1.77
N THR A 45 -5.19 -8.91 -2.99
CA THR A 45 -5.45 -10.32 -3.30
C THR A 45 -4.21 -11.20 -3.18
N SER A 46 -3.09 -10.66 -2.70
CA SER A 46 -1.78 -11.33 -2.61
C SER A 46 -1.21 -11.79 -3.96
N ASP A 47 -1.63 -11.17 -5.06
CA ASP A 47 -1.06 -11.34 -6.40
C ASP A 47 0.08 -10.34 -6.62
N PHE A 48 1.18 -10.57 -5.89
CA PHE A 48 2.33 -9.65 -5.89
C PHE A 48 3.07 -9.62 -7.23
N ASP A 49 3.01 -10.70 -8.02
CA ASP A 49 3.69 -10.75 -9.32
C ASP A 49 2.98 -9.84 -10.33
N THR A 50 1.65 -9.83 -10.33
CA THR A 50 0.86 -8.87 -11.11
C THR A 50 1.10 -7.43 -10.64
N ALA A 51 1.15 -7.19 -9.32
CA ALA A 51 1.42 -5.86 -8.77
C ALA A 51 2.79 -5.32 -9.23
N ASP A 52 3.84 -6.15 -9.17
CA ASP A 52 5.18 -5.78 -9.60
C ASP A 52 5.23 -5.47 -11.10
N ALA A 53 4.59 -6.30 -11.93
CA ALA A 53 4.57 -6.10 -13.38
C ALA A 53 3.88 -4.78 -13.76
N LEU A 54 2.75 -4.46 -13.11
CA LEU A 54 2.03 -3.21 -13.32
C LEU A 54 2.87 -2.00 -12.92
N LEU A 55 3.50 -2.05 -11.75
CA LEU A 55 4.35 -0.97 -11.25
C LEU A 55 5.63 -0.80 -12.08
N ALA A 56 6.24 -1.89 -12.55
CA ALA A 56 7.39 -1.83 -13.45
C ALA A 56 7.02 -1.16 -14.78
N SER A 57 5.90 -1.55 -15.39
CA SER A 57 5.41 -0.93 -16.63
C SER A 57 5.12 0.57 -16.44
N ALA A 58 4.51 0.95 -15.32
CA ALA A 58 4.23 2.35 -15.01
C ALA A 58 5.52 3.17 -14.79
N LEU A 59 6.55 2.57 -14.20
CA LEU A 59 7.84 3.22 -13.98
C LEU A 59 8.59 3.48 -15.31
N GLU A 60 8.50 2.54 -16.25
CA GLU A 60 9.09 2.66 -17.58
C GLU A 60 8.35 3.69 -18.46
N GLY A 61 7.01 3.71 -18.38
CA GLY A 61 6.15 4.63 -19.13
C GLY A 61 6.18 6.06 -18.63
N GLY A 62 6.34 6.26 -17.31
CA GLY A 62 6.31 7.58 -16.70
C GLY A 62 7.35 8.53 -17.29
N GLN A 63 6.94 9.75 -17.63
CA GLN A 63 7.85 10.72 -18.25
C GLN A 63 8.46 11.67 -17.22
N SER A 64 7.70 11.99 -16.18
CA SER A 64 8.12 12.95 -15.16
C SER A 64 8.86 12.29 -13.98
N MET A 65 9.85 13.00 -13.42
CA MET A 65 10.56 12.55 -12.21
C MET A 65 9.64 12.36 -10.98
N PRO A 66 8.67 13.26 -10.71
CA PRO A 66 7.70 13.05 -9.64
C PRO A 66 6.87 11.77 -9.80
N ALA A 67 6.40 11.50 -11.02
CA ALA A 67 5.63 10.30 -11.32
C ALA A 67 6.44 9.01 -11.10
N LYS A 68 7.68 8.96 -11.60
CA LYS A 68 8.59 7.83 -11.35
C LYS A 68 8.85 7.60 -9.87
N ARG A 69 9.03 8.68 -9.09
CA ARG A 69 9.22 8.59 -7.64
C ARG A 69 7.99 8.01 -6.95
N ARG A 70 6.79 8.47 -7.32
CA ARG A 70 5.52 7.94 -6.80
C ARG A 70 5.43 6.43 -7.06
N VAL A 71 5.70 5.98 -8.29
CA VAL A 71 5.69 4.55 -8.63
C VAL A 71 6.75 3.76 -7.84
N ALA A 72 7.95 4.30 -7.67
CA ALA A 72 9.01 3.66 -6.88
C ALA A 72 8.65 3.54 -5.37
N ASP A 73 7.96 4.54 -4.81
CA ASP A 73 7.43 4.47 -3.45
C ASP A 73 6.40 3.33 -3.36
N TRP A 74 5.50 3.18 -4.34
CA TRP A 74 4.54 2.08 -4.43
C TRP A 74 5.20 0.69 -4.58
N GLN A 75 6.28 0.57 -5.36
CA GLN A 75 7.06 -0.67 -5.43
C GLN A 75 7.64 -1.05 -4.06
N THR A 76 8.09 -0.06 -3.30
CA THR A 76 8.58 -0.26 -1.93
C THR A 76 7.48 -0.79 -1.01
N LEU A 77 6.27 -0.23 -1.09
CA LEU A 77 5.11 -0.72 -0.34
C LEU A 77 4.73 -2.17 -0.75
N ALA A 78 4.70 -2.46 -2.05
CA ALA A 78 4.39 -3.79 -2.58
C ALA A 78 5.38 -4.85 -2.06
N GLN A 79 6.68 -4.53 -2.07
CA GLN A 79 7.71 -5.40 -1.55
C GLN A 79 7.53 -5.71 -0.06
N TYR A 80 7.28 -4.70 0.77
CA TYR A 80 7.03 -4.93 2.20
C TYR A 80 5.74 -5.72 2.47
N ALA A 81 4.69 -5.52 1.65
CA ALA A 81 3.47 -6.31 1.74
C ALA A 81 3.71 -7.79 1.37
N ARG A 82 4.50 -8.05 0.31
CA ARG A 82 4.91 -9.41 -0.08
C ARG A 82 5.71 -10.09 1.03
N GLU A 83 6.70 -9.40 1.58
CA GLU A 83 7.53 -9.93 2.67
C GLU A 83 6.69 -10.23 3.91
N PHE A 84 5.76 -9.33 4.28
CA PHE A 84 4.81 -9.59 5.35
C PHE A 84 4.00 -10.87 5.11
N ALA A 85 3.46 -11.07 3.90
CA ALA A 85 2.74 -12.29 3.56
C ALA A 85 3.63 -13.55 3.72
N GLY A 86 4.89 -13.47 3.30
CA GLY A 86 5.87 -14.54 3.52
C GLY A 86 6.15 -14.82 5.01
N PHE A 87 6.29 -13.79 5.84
CA PHE A 87 6.45 -13.93 7.29
C PHE A 87 5.20 -14.50 7.94
N ARG A 88 4.00 -14.11 7.47
CA ARG A 88 2.73 -14.66 7.93
C ARG A 88 2.65 -16.17 7.74
N GLU A 89 2.99 -16.67 6.56
CA GLU A 89 2.96 -18.11 6.31
C GLU A 89 3.95 -18.87 7.20
N LYS A 90 5.17 -18.33 7.39
CA LYS A 90 6.18 -18.90 8.30
C LYS A 90 5.70 -18.93 9.74
N ALA A 91 5.19 -17.80 10.24
CA ALA A 91 4.69 -17.70 11.61
C ALA A 91 3.54 -18.69 11.87
N ILE A 92 2.59 -18.80 10.93
CA ILE A 92 1.47 -19.76 11.02
C ILE A 92 1.98 -21.21 10.97
N ALA A 93 3.02 -21.51 10.19
CA ALA A 93 3.64 -22.84 10.15
C ALA A 93 4.33 -23.24 11.46
N GLU A 94 4.78 -22.27 12.25
CA GLU A 94 5.41 -22.51 13.56
C GLU A 94 4.42 -22.66 14.71
N VAL A 95 3.15 -22.30 14.50
CA VAL A 95 2.08 -22.47 15.52
C VAL A 95 1.93 -23.95 15.91
N ARG A 96 1.75 -24.18 17.21
CA ARG A 96 1.50 -25.50 17.81
C ARG A 96 0.23 -25.49 18.67
N PRO A 97 -0.43 -26.65 18.84
CA PRO A 97 -1.48 -26.81 19.84
C PRO A 97 -1.00 -26.36 21.22
N GLY A 98 -1.84 -25.61 21.93
CA GLY A 98 -1.53 -25.04 23.25
C GLY A 98 -0.91 -23.64 23.21
N ASN A 99 -0.52 -23.10 22.06
CA ASN A 99 -0.13 -21.69 21.98
C ASN A 99 -1.32 -20.77 22.29
N GLU A 100 -1.06 -19.65 22.95
CA GLU A 100 -2.03 -18.59 23.22
C GLU A 100 -1.58 -17.30 22.56
N PHE A 101 -2.52 -16.59 21.93
CA PHE A 101 -2.30 -15.29 21.29
C PHE A 101 -3.30 -14.27 21.83
N ASP A 102 -2.88 -13.02 21.96
CA ASP A 102 -3.78 -11.92 22.34
C ASP A 102 -4.31 -11.22 21.08
N VAL A 103 -5.63 -11.16 20.93
CA VAL A 103 -6.30 -10.45 19.84
C VAL A 103 -7.19 -9.37 20.45
N ASN A 104 -6.70 -8.12 20.44
CA ASN A 104 -7.40 -6.95 20.99
C ASN A 104 -7.81 -7.14 22.47
N GLY A 105 -6.89 -7.62 23.31
CA GLY A 105 -7.10 -7.87 24.73
C GLY A 105 -7.88 -9.17 25.03
N LYS A 106 -8.15 -9.99 24.02
CA LYS A 106 -8.84 -11.27 24.17
C LYS A 106 -7.90 -12.41 23.83
N LYS A 107 -7.70 -13.31 24.80
CA LYS A 107 -6.91 -14.52 24.60
C LYS A 107 -7.59 -15.50 23.62
N VAL A 108 -6.81 -15.96 22.66
CA VAL A 108 -7.15 -17.00 21.69
C VAL A 108 -6.19 -18.17 21.91
N GLY A 109 -6.72 -19.32 22.31
CA GLY A 109 -5.92 -20.54 22.49
C GLY A 109 -5.99 -21.44 21.26
N VAL A 110 -4.86 -21.89 20.73
CA VAL A 110 -4.83 -22.84 19.62
C VAL A 110 -5.10 -24.24 20.16
N VAL A 111 -6.14 -24.88 19.64
CA VAL A 111 -6.53 -26.24 20.01
C VAL A 111 -5.91 -27.26 19.06
N GLU A 112 -5.96 -26.98 17.76
CA GLU A 112 -5.44 -27.85 16.71
C GLU A 112 -5.09 -27.00 15.48
N ILE A 113 -4.00 -27.32 14.80
CA ILE A 113 -3.67 -26.74 13.51
C ILE A 113 -3.07 -27.84 12.62
N ASP A 114 -3.64 -28.02 11.43
CA ASP A 114 -3.13 -28.91 10.41
C ASP A 114 -3.14 -28.20 9.04
N ASP A 115 -2.86 -28.92 7.96
CA ASP A 115 -2.78 -28.36 6.61
C ASP A 115 -4.13 -27.89 6.05
N LYS A 116 -5.25 -28.30 6.66
CA LYS A 116 -6.61 -28.04 6.19
C LYS A 116 -7.40 -27.11 7.09
N LYS A 117 -7.25 -27.24 8.41
CA LYS A 117 -8.06 -26.55 9.41
C LYS A 117 -7.22 -25.95 10.53
N PHE A 118 -7.77 -24.89 11.08
CA PHE A 118 -7.32 -24.23 12.29
C PHE A 118 -8.47 -24.22 13.29
N ILE A 119 -8.26 -24.89 14.43
CA ILE A 119 -9.20 -24.93 15.55
C ILE A 119 -8.64 -24.08 16.68
N TYR A 120 -9.41 -23.08 17.10
CA TYR A 120 -9.04 -22.18 18.18
C TYR A 120 -10.18 -22.02 19.18
N ARG A 121 -9.81 -21.75 20.43
CA ARG A 121 -10.73 -21.42 21.50
C ARG A 121 -10.79 -19.90 21.67
N PHE A 122 -12.00 -19.36 21.53
CA PHE A 122 -12.28 -17.94 21.76
C PHE A 122 -13.49 -17.81 22.68
N GLN A 123 -13.35 -17.08 23.78
CA GLN A 123 -14.41 -16.88 24.79
C GLN A 123 -15.04 -18.21 25.25
N GLY A 124 -14.19 -19.21 25.51
CA GLY A 124 -14.61 -20.53 25.99
C GLY A 124 -15.23 -21.45 24.94
N ARG A 125 -15.38 -21.01 23.68
CA ARG A 125 -15.93 -21.82 22.58
C ARG A 125 -14.85 -22.20 21.58
N ASN A 126 -14.87 -23.44 21.12
CA ASN A 126 -14.01 -23.87 20.01
C ASN A 126 -14.65 -23.42 18.69
N LYS A 127 -13.85 -22.83 17.81
CA LYS A 127 -14.21 -22.46 16.44
C LYS A 127 -13.26 -23.16 15.48
N THR A 128 -13.80 -23.63 14.38
CA THR A 128 -13.06 -24.28 13.30
C THR A 128 -13.15 -23.40 12.07
N THR A 129 -12.00 -23.12 11.45
CA THR A 129 -11.92 -22.42 10.16
C THR A 129 -10.94 -23.16 9.25
N PRO A 130 -11.10 -23.11 7.92
CA PRO A 130 -10.05 -23.52 7.00
C PRO A 130 -8.73 -22.78 7.27
N ARG A 131 -7.59 -23.44 7.08
CA ARG A 131 -6.27 -22.84 7.36
C ARG A 131 -6.02 -21.58 6.52
N ASP A 132 -6.47 -21.57 5.28
CA ASP A 132 -6.44 -20.42 4.36
C ASP A 132 -7.42 -19.30 4.74
N LYS A 133 -8.33 -19.55 5.69
CA LYS A 133 -9.33 -18.61 6.19
C LYS A 133 -9.17 -18.32 7.67
N ILE A 134 -7.93 -18.30 8.16
CA ILE A 134 -7.64 -17.82 9.50
C ILE A 134 -8.06 -16.34 9.59
N PRO A 135 -8.89 -15.94 10.58
CA PRO A 135 -9.30 -14.55 10.75
C PRO A 135 -8.09 -13.60 10.82
N ALA A 136 -8.17 -12.49 10.09
CA ALA A 136 -7.09 -11.51 9.96
C ALA A 136 -6.50 -11.06 11.31
N GLY A 137 -7.35 -10.80 12.32
CA GLY A 137 -6.88 -10.42 13.66
C GLY A 137 -6.07 -11.51 14.38
N ILE A 138 -6.39 -12.79 14.15
CA ILE A 138 -5.62 -13.91 14.71
C ILE A 138 -4.30 -14.07 13.95
N ALA A 139 -4.33 -14.01 12.61
CA ALA A 139 -3.12 -14.07 11.80
C ALA A 139 -2.15 -12.93 12.17
N MET A 140 -2.65 -11.71 12.37
CA MET A 140 -1.86 -10.58 12.84
C MET A 140 -1.24 -10.86 14.21
N ALA A 141 -2.02 -11.31 15.19
CA ALA A 141 -1.50 -11.61 16.53
C ALA A 141 -0.41 -12.68 16.52
N ILE A 142 -0.55 -13.71 15.67
CA ILE A 142 0.46 -14.74 15.47
C ILE A 142 1.74 -14.10 14.94
N VAL A 143 1.65 -13.30 13.87
CA VAL A 143 2.83 -12.65 13.26
C VAL A 143 3.51 -11.68 14.21
N THR A 144 2.75 -10.84 14.92
CA THR A 144 3.32 -9.89 15.89
C THR A 144 3.98 -10.57 17.07
N THR A 145 3.51 -11.76 17.47
CA THR A 145 4.12 -12.56 18.53
C THR A 145 5.39 -13.26 18.03
N TRP A 146 5.43 -13.61 16.74
CA TRP A 146 6.56 -14.24 16.09
C TRP A 146 7.69 -13.25 15.78
N PHE A 147 7.34 -12.01 15.43
CA PHE A 147 8.28 -10.92 15.28
C PHE A 147 8.95 -10.58 16.62
N ASP A 148 10.26 -10.32 16.56
CA ASP A 148 11.03 -9.75 17.65
C ASP A 148 10.89 -8.22 17.72
N GLU A 149 11.59 -7.58 18.64
CA GLU A 149 11.55 -6.13 18.85
C GLU A 149 12.36 -5.34 17.80
N ARG A 150 12.72 -5.96 16.67
CA ARG A 150 13.48 -5.26 15.63
C ARG A 150 12.64 -4.17 14.96
N PRO A 151 13.23 -2.99 14.72
CA PRO A 151 12.49 -1.88 14.14
C PRO A 151 12.05 -2.12 12.70
N ASP A 152 12.79 -2.95 11.95
CA ASP A 152 12.44 -3.36 10.57
C ASP A 152 11.04 -4.00 10.50
N ASN A 153 10.64 -4.74 11.54
CA ASN A 153 9.37 -5.45 11.57
C ASN A 153 8.17 -4.51 11.43
N HIS A 154 8.33 -3.25 11.85
CA HIS A 154 7.29 -2.25 11.74
C HIS A 154 7.04 -1.78 10.30
N LEU A 155 8.02 -1.92 9.38
CA LEU A 155 7.78 -1.64 7.96
C LEU A 155 6.75 -2.61 7.39
N PHE A 156 6.92 -3.91 7.66
CA PHE A 156 6.01 -4.96 7.22
C PHE A 156 4.62 -4.83 7.84
N LEU A 157 4.55 -4.54 9.14
CA LEU A 157 3.27 -4.33 9.84
C LEU A 157 2.54 -3.13 9.27
N GLY A 158 3.22 -1.99 9.07
CA GLY A 158 2.59 -0.82 8.48
C GLY A 158 2.13 -1.06 7.04
N ALA A 159 2.92 -1.79 6.23
CA ALA A 159 2.54 -2.17 4.87
C ALA A 159 1.27 -3.04 4.84
N TYR A 160 1.13 -3.99 5.76
CA TYR A 160 -0.11 -4.76 5.89
C TYR A 160 -1.30 -3.87 6.27
N HIS A 161 -1.12 -2.96 7.23
CA HIS A 161 -2.19 -2.06 7.66
C HIS A 161 -2.65 -1.12 6.54
N ALA A 162 -1.73 -0.67 5.69
CA ALA A 162 -2.05 0.15 4.52
C ALA A 162 -2.74 -0.63 3.39
N THR A 163 -2.42 -1.91 3.22
CA THR A 163 -2.82 -2.69 2.04
C THR A 163 -3.91 -3.74 2.28
N LYS A 164 -4.38 -3.93 3.52
CA LYS A 164 -5.53 -4.81 3.80
C LYS A 164 -6.83 -4.27 3.15
N PRO A 165 -7.88 -5.11 2.98
CA PRO A 165 -9.12 -4.71 2.31
C PRO A 165 -9.80 -3.46 2.88
N GLU A 166 -9.69 -3.26 4.19
CA GLU A 166 -10.13 -2.06 4.92
C GLU A 166 -8.89 -1.33 5.47
N PRO A 167 -8.20 -0.48 4.69
CA PRO A 167 -6.94 0.14 5.11
C PRO A 167 -7.05 0.89 6.44
N ASP A 168 -6.00 0.81 7.25
CA ASP A 168 -5.87 1.55 8.50
C ASP A 168 -4.60 2.40 8.44
N LEU A 169 -4.71 3.56 7.81
CA LEU A 169 -3.56 4.44 7.53
C LEU A 169 -2.98 5.06 8.80
N ALA A 170 -3.80 5.25 9.83
CA ALA A 170 -3.34 5.69 11.14
C ALA A 170 -2.41 4.65 11.78
N LYS A 171 -2.80 3.37 11.81
CA LYS A 171 -1.91 2.31 12.29
C LYS A 171 -0.69 2.10 11.40
N ALA A 172 -0.83 2.27 10.08
CA ALA A 172 0.31 2.21 9.17
C ALA A 172 1.35 3.28 9.54
N ARG A 173 0.90 4.53 9.73
CA ARG A 173 1.73 5.65 10.21
C ARG A 173 2.41 5.34 11.54
N ASP A 174 1.64 4.90 12.53
CA ASP A 174 2.17 4.58 13.87
C ASP A 174 3.31 3.54 13.82
N HIS A 175 3.17 2.53 12.96
CA HIS A 175 4.22 1.53 12.75
C HIS A 175 5.45 2.13 12.08
N TRP A 176 5.29 2.85 10.98
CA TRP A 176 6.42 3.46 10.28
C TRP A 176 7.17 4.48 11.13
N GLU A 177 6.49 5.22 12.01
CA GLU A 177 7.14 6.12 12.97
C GLU A 177 7.98 5.36 14.01
N ARG A 178 7.56 4.15 14.41
CA ARG A 178 8.37 3.29 15.29
C ARG A 178 9.60 2.74 14.57
N ALA A 179 9.47 2.41 13.29
CA ALA A 179 10.61 2.02 12.45
C ALA A 179 11.66 3.15 12.38
N GLU A 180 11.23 4.40 12.13
CA GLU A 180 12.12 5.57 12.11
C GLU A 180 12.76 5.86 13.46
N LYS A 181 12.01 5.74 14.56
CA LYS A 181 12.57 5.87 15.92
C LYS A 181 13.66 4.83 16.19
N GLY A 182 13.60 3.68 15.52
CA GLY A 182 14.63 2.63 15.55
C GLY A 182 15.75 2.79 14.52
N GLY A 183 15.76 3.88 13.75
CA GLY A 183 16.80 4.19 12.76
C GLY A 183 16.55 3.63 11.35
N ILE A 184 15.34 3.16 11.05
CA ILE A 184 14.98 2.61 9.75
C ILE A 184 14.29 3.68 8.90
N ASN A 185 14.76 3.89 7.67
CA ASN A 185 14.17 4.88 6.78
C ASN A 185 12.81 4.39 6.25
N ALA A 186 11.72 5.09 6.62
CA ALA A 186 10.37 4.84 6.11
C ALA A 186 9.85 6.00 5.23
N GLU A 187 10.70 6.94 4.83
CA GLU A 187 10.32 8.13 4.04
C GLU A 187 9.50 7.81 2.78
N PRO A 188 9.84 6.79 1.96
CA PRO A 188 9.01 6.40 0.81
C PRO A 188 7.56 6.08 1.20
N LEU A 189 7.38 5.41 2.34
CA LEU A 189 6.07 4.95 2.81
C LEU A 189 5.24 6.10 3.38
N PHE A 190 5.87 7.05 4.07
CA PHE A 190 5.16 8.23 4.57
C PHE A 190 4.56 9.08 3.46
N ARG A 191 5.25 9.21 2.31
CA ARG A 191 4.70 9.95 1.16
C ARG A 191 3.43 9.29 0.62
N LEU A 192 3.34 7.96 0.69
CA LEU A 192 2.15 7.23 0.24
C LEU A 192 0.94 7.42 1.14
N LEU A 193 1.12 7.83 2.40
CA LEU A 193 -0.02 8.07 3.29
C LEU A 193 -0.95 9.15 2.75
N ASP A 194 -0.44 10.11 1.99
CA ASP A 194 -1.22 11.20 1.40
C ASP A 194 -1.56 10.92 -0.08
N ASP A 195 -1.23 9.73 -0.60
CA ASP A 195 -1.50 9.34 -1.99
C ASP A 195 -3.02 9.14 -2.20
N PRO A 196 -3.61 9.75 -3.26
CA PRO A 196 -5.04 9.64 -3.55
C PRO A 196 -5.57 8.21 -3.62
N VAL A 197 -4.82 7.28 -4.22
CA VAL A 197 -5.27 5.89 -4.41
C VAL A 197 -5.37 5.18 -3.06
N LEU A 198 -4.42 5.44 -2.16
CA LEU A 198 -4.44 4.84 -0.83
C LEU A 198 -5.53 5.47 0.06
N GLN A 199 -5.73 6.78 -0.06
CA GLN A 199 -6.77 7.54 0.65
C GLN A 199 -8.18 7.13 0.22
N GLU A 200 -8.44 6.94 -1.06
CA GLU A 200 -9.72 6.46 -1.58
C GLU A 200 -10.05 5.07 -1.02
N GLY A 201 -9.04 4.18 -0.99
CA GLY A 201 -9.17 2.87 -0.39
C GLY A 201 -9.54 2.91 1.10
N ALA A 202 -9.03 3.87 1.86
CA ALA A 202 -9.37 4.05 3.27
C ALA A 202 -10.79 4.62 3.46
N LYS A 203 -11.18 5.63 2.67
CA LYS A 203 -12.53 6.22 2.72
C LYS A 203 -13.63 5.23 2.37
N ALA A 204 -13.39 4.37 1.37
CA ALA A 204 -14.33 3.32 0.99
C ALA A 204 -14.59 2.29 2.10
N SER A 205 -13.76 2.25 3.14
CA SER A 205 -13.90 1.36 4.30
C SER A 205 -14.52 2.00 5.54
N GLU A 206 -14.80 3.30 5.53
CA GLU A 206 -15.57 3.94 6.60
C GLU A 206 -17.04 3.52 6.48
N PRO A 207 -17.70 3.09 7.58
CA PRO A 207 -19.13 2.81 7.55
C PRO A 207 -19.85 4.11 7.23
N THR A 208 -20.54 4.15 6.08
CA THR A 208 -21.51 5.20 5.79
C THR A 208 -22.59 5.12 6.86
N ASP A 209 -22.54 6.00 7.86
CA ASP A 209 -23.66 6.23 8.76
C ASP A 209 -24.81 6.79 7.91
N GLU A 210 -25.75 5.92 7.53
CA GLU A 210 -27.06 6.26 6.98
C GLU A 210 -28.16 5.96 8.00
#